data_AF-A0A962E000-F1
#
_entry.id   AF-A0A962E000-F1
#
_cell.length_a   1.000
_cell.length_b   1.000
_cell.length_c   1.000
_cell.angle_alpha   90.00
_cell.angle_beta   90.00
_cell.angle_gamma   90.00
#
_symmetry.space_group_name_H-M   'P 1'
#
loop_
_entity.id
_entity.type
_entity.pdbx_description
1 polymer ?
#
loop_
_entity_poly.entity_id
_entity_poly.type
_entity_poly.pdbx_seq_one_letter_code
_entity_poly.pdbx_strand_id
1 'polypeptide(L)'
;GIVENHPQAFKKYLGSGKPGDIKNLWLELKDIIAVILESGGVPVLAHPLHYKFTNSKLKRLISDFVDLGGQGLEIMSGYQNREKTQYLNKLAIEFRLQISVGSDFHRMSRWSQLGVNTEILPENNYVWENL
;
A
#
# COMPACT_ATOMS: atom_id res chain seq x y z
N GLY A 1 28.34 -0.30 12.72
CA GLY A 1 27.13 0.53 12.87
C GLY A 1 26.63 0.48 14.31
N ILE A 2 25.77 1.40 14.74
CA ILE A 2 25.25 1.48 16.14
C ILE A 2 24.14 0.44 16.40
N VAL A 3 23.73 -0.30 15.37
CA VAL A 3 22.78 -1.42 15.43
C VAL A 3 23.22 -2.53 14.47
N GLU A 4 22.81 -3.75 14.78
CA GLU A 4 23.20 -4.98 14.09
C GLU A 4 22.34 -5.27 12.85
N ASN A 5 21.09 -4.79 12.80
CA ASN A 5 20.17 -5.02 11.68
C ASN A 5 19.10 -3.91 11.56
N HIS A 6 18.44 -3.87 10.40
CA HIS A 6 17.38 -2.91 10.08
C HIS A 6 16.23 -2.91 11.11
N PRO A 7 15.66 -4.07 11.51
CA PRO A 7 14.62 -4.10 12.55
C PRO A 7 15.05 -3.44 13.86
N GLN A 8 16.30 -3.64 14.29
CA GLN A 8 16.84 -3.01 15.50
C GLN A 8 16.98 -1.48 15.34
N ALA A 9 17.30 -0.98 14.14
CA ALA A 9 17.34 0.45 13.83
C ALA A 9 15.96 1.10 14.02
N PHE A 10 14.91 0.54 13.42
CA PHE A 10 13.53 1.03 13.57
C PHE A 10 13.03 0.90 15.01
N LYS A 11 13.39 -0.18 15.72
CA LYS A 11 12.96 -0.37 17.11
C LYS A 11 13.61 0.65 18.08
N LYS A 12 14.89 0.97 17.90
CA LYS A 12 15.65 1.81 18.83
C LYS A 12 15.62 3.30 18.49
N TYR A 13 15.69 3.65 17.20
CA TYR A 13 16.00 5.02 16.78
C TYR A 13 15.01 5.63 15.79
N LEU A 14 14.48 4.86 14.83
CA LEU A 14 13.73 5.42 13.69
C LEU A 14 12.21 5.16 13.71
N GLY A 15 11.70 4.43 14.70
CA GLY A 15 10.27 4.14 14.82
C GLY A 15 9.48 5.30 15.46
N SER A 16 8.16 5.23 15.41
CA SER A 16 7.31 6.27 16.03
C SER A 16 7.62 6.43 17.53
N GLY A 17 7.81 7.69 17.96
CA GLY A 17 8.20 8.09 19.31
C GLY A 17 9.66 7.82 19.67
N LYS A 18 10.55 7.52 18.71
CA LYS A 18 11.99 7.28 18.94
C LYS A 18 12.83 8.54 18.70
N PRO A 19 14.10 8.57 19.15
CA PRO A 19 14.94 9.77 19.05
C PRO A 19 15.12 10.34 17.63
N GLY A 20 15.02 9.50 16.60
CA GLY A 20 15.07 9.91 15.19
C GLY A 20 13.69 10.07 14.54
N ASP A 21 12.59 10.01 15.31
CA ASP A 21 11.23 10.25 14.84
C ASP A 21 11.01 11.75 14.58
N ILE A 22 11.59 12.25 13.50
CA ILE A 22 11.26 13.54 12.96
C ILE A 22 9.90 13.40 12.29
N LYS A 23 8.88 14.07 12.84
CA LYS A 23 7.54 14.07 12.24
C LYS A 23 7.61 14.76 10.89
N ASN A 24 7.75 13.96 9.83
CA ASN A 24 7.64 14.45 8.47
C ASN A 24 6.25 15.05 8.26
N LEU A 25 6.21 16.29 7.83
CA LEU A 25 5.02 16.96 7.31
C LEU A 25 4.77 16.41 5.90
N TRP A 26 4.18 15.22 5.83
CA TRP A 26 3.57 14.77 4.58
C TRP A 26 2.34 15.64 4.30
N LEU A 27 2.04 15.83 3.02
CA LEU A 27 0.81 16.48 2.61
C LEU A 27 -0.41 15.70 3.13
N GLU A 28 -1.51 16.41 3.35
CA GLU A 28 -2.77 15.76 3.73
C GLU A 28 -3.24 14.85 2.59
N LEU A 29 -3.97 13.78 2.94
CA LEU A 29 -4.44 12.78 1.97
C LEU A 29 -5.18 13.42 0.78
N LYS A 30 -6.03 14.41 1.06
CA LYS A 30 -6.78 15.17 0.04
C LYS A 30 -5.87 15.86 -0.97
N ASP A 31 -4.76 16.43 -0.52
CA ASP A 31 -3.86 17.23 -1.35
C ASP A 31 -3.02 16.31 -2.23
N ILE A 32 -2.59 15.16 -1.70
CA ILE A 32 -1.89 14.13 -2.46
C ILE A 32 -2.78 13.57 -3.57
N ILE A 33 -4.04 13.23 -3.25
CA ILE A 33 -4.98 12.68 -4.24
C ILE A 33 -5.26 13.71 -5.33
N ALA A 34 -5.51 14.97 -4.96
CA ALA A 34 -5.73 16.06 -5.91
C ALA A 34 -4.55 16.21 -6.88
N VAL A 35 -3.31 16.25 -6.38
CA VAL A 35 -2.11 16.35 -7.22
C VAL A 35 -1.98 15.19 -8.21
N ILE A 36 -2.25 13.95 -7.77
CA ILE A 36 -2.19 12.79 -8.67
C ILE A 36 -3.24 12.92 -9.78
N LEU A 37 -4.48 13.24 -9.42
CA LEU A 37 -5.57 13.39 -10.38
C LEU A 37 -5.32 14.55 -11.37
N GLU A 38 -4.87 15.71 -10.89
CA GLU A 38 -4.55 16.88 -11.71
C GLU A 38 -3.39 16.61 -12.69
N SER A 39 -2.49 15.68 -12.33
CA SER A 39 -1.42 15.22 -13.22
C SER A 39 -1.89 14.19 -14.27
N GLY A 40 -3.17 13.78 -14.24
CA GLY A 40 -3.73 12.73 -15.08
C GLY A 40 -3.40 11.31 -14.62
N GLY A 41 -2.87 11.17 -13.40
CA GLY A 41 -2.54 9.87 -12.80
C GLY A 41 -3.72 9.23 -12.08
N VAL A 42 -3.53 7.96 -11.72
CA VAL A 42 -4.51 7.16 -10.96
C VAL A 42 -4.03 7.02 -9.51
N PRO A 43 -4.73 7.60 -8.51
CA PRO A 43 -4.35 7.44 -7.11
C PRO A 43 -4.62 6.01 -6.65
N VAL A 44 -3.59 5.36 -6.11
CA VAL A 44 -3.66 3.98 -5.59
C VAL A 44 -3.22 3.95 -4.13
N LEU A 45 -4.02 3.34 -3.26
CA LEU A 45 -3.64 3.09 -1.88
C LEU A 45 -2.68 1.88 -1.81
N ALA A 46 -1.39 2.16 -1.58
CA ALA A 46 -0.32 1.16 -1.55
C ALA A 46 -0.32 0.31 -0.27
N HIS A 47 0.04 -0.96 -0.42
CA HIS A 47 0.30 -1.99 0.60
C HIS A 47 -0.51 -1.79 1.91
N PRO A 48 -1.86 -1.79 1.85
CA PRO A 48 -2.73 -1.35 2.95
C PRO A 48 -2.56 -2.16 4.25
N LEU A 49 -2.10 -3.42 4.15
CA LEU A 49 -1.87 -4.27 5.32
C LEU A 49 -0.61 -3.88 6.11
N HIS A 50 0.28 -3.05 5.56
CA HIS A 50 1.46 -2.55 6.26
C HIS A 50 1.12 -1.51 7.34
N TYR A 51 -0.06 -0.87 7.26
CA TYR A 51 -0.51 0.12 8.25
C TYR A 51 -0.85 -0.49 9.63
N LYS A 52 -0.98 -1.82 9.73
CA LYS A 52 -1.35 -2.54 10.96
C LYS A 52 -2.66 -2.04 11.59
N PHE A 53 -3.59 -1.60 10.76
CA PHE A 53 -4.91 -1.17 11.18
C PHE A 53 -5.81 -2.36 11.49
N THR A 54 -6.76 -2.15 12.40
CA THR A 54 -7.90 -3.07 12.53
C THR A 54 -8.73 -3.03 11.24
N ASN A 55 -9.49 -4.08 10.96
CA ASN A 55 -10.36 -4.13 9.77
C ASN A 55 -11.26 -2.88 9.67
N SER A 56 -11.86 -2.43 10.77
CA SER A 56 -12.70 -1.23 10.78
C SER A 56 -11.94 0.05 10.45
N LYS A 57 -10.70 0.20 10.95
CA LYS A 57 -9.85 1.36 10.62
C LYS A 57 -9.40 1.33 9.17
N LEU A 58 -9.08 0.16 8.64
CA LEU A 58 -8.71 0.01 7.23
C LEU A 58 -9.89 0.35 6.32
N LYS A 59 -11.09 -0.18 6.59
CA LYS A 59 -12.30 0.16 5.82
C LYS A 59 -12.62 1.66 5.88
N ARG A 60 -12.45 2.29 7.05
CA ARG A 60 -12.63 3.74 7.19
C ARG A 60 -11.62 4.52 6.33
N LEU A 61 -10.34 4.14 6.37
CA LEU A 61 -9.32 4.74 5.50
C LEU A 61 -9.68 4.59 4.02
N ILE A 62 -10.13 3.41 3.60
CA ILE A 62 -10.52 3.16 2.20
C ILE A 62 -11.73 4.01 1.83
N SER A 63 -12.73 4.14 2.72
CA SER A 63 -13.86 5.04 2.52
C SER A 63 -13.41 6.49 2.35
N ASP A 64 -12.61 7.00 3.29
CA ASP A 64 -12.09 8.37 3.25
C ASP A 64 -11.25 8.60 1.97
N PHE A 65 -10.48 7.60 1.53
CA PHE A 65 -9.70 7.64 0.29
C PHE A 65 -10.60 7.71 -0.95
N VAL A 66 -11.65 6.89 -1.03
CA VAL A 66 -12.63 6.90 -2.13
C VAL A 66 -13.39 8.23 -2.18
N ASP A 67 -13.84 8.73 -1.03
CA ASP A 67 -14.58 9.99 -0.92
C ASP A 67 -13.77 11.19 -1.43
N LEU A 68 -12.43 11.10 -1.36
CA LEU A 68 -11.50 12.10 -1.87
C LEU A 68 -11.09 11.90 -3.35
N GLY A 69 -11.60 10.86 -4.02
CA GLY A 69 -11.31 10.58 -5.42
C GLY A 69 -10.23 9.51 -5.66
N GLY A 70 -9.90 8.72 -4.64
CA GLY A 70 -9.03 7.55 -4.78
C GLY A 70 -9.62 6.49 -5.71
N GLN A 71 -8.79 5.90 -6.58
CA GLN A 71 -9.27 5.07 -7.70
C GLN A 71 -8.79 3.61 -7.66
N GLY A 72 -7.68 3.32 -6.98
CA GLY A 72 -7.14 1.96 -6.89
C GLY A 72 -6.74 1.50 -5.50
N LEU A 73 -6.71 0.19 -5.31
CA LEU A 73 -6.20 -0.49 -4.11
C LEU A 73 -5.12 -1.49 -4.51
N GLU A 74 -3.96 -1.43 -3.86
CA GLU A 74 -2.96 -2.47 -4.04
C GLU A 74 -3.38 -3.74 -3.29
N ILE A 75 -3.66 -4.82 -4.04
CA ILE A 75 -4.09 -6.09 -3.44
C ILE A 75 -2.94 -7.06 -3.21
N MET A 76 -1.78 -6.81 -3.80
CA MET A 76 -0.59 -7.66 -3.67
C MET A 76 0.67 -6.82 -3.66
N SER A 77 1.45 -6.97 -2.60
CA SER A 77 2.76 -6.35 -2.42
C SER A 77 3.80 -7.45 -2.19
N GLY A 78 4.69 -7.66 -3.16
CA GLY A 78 5.78 -8.65 -3.10
C GLY A 78 5.27 -10.08 -2.84
N TYR A 79 5.91 -10.78 -1.89
CA TYR A 79 5.46 -12.10 -1.46
C TYR A 79 4.31 -11.97 -0.46
N GLN A 80 3.08 -12.20 -0.94
CA GLN A 80 1.87 -12.18 -0.12
C GLN A 80 1.11 -13.49 -0.27
N ASN A 81 0.54 -13.98 0.83
CA ASN A 81 -0.29 -15.18 0.80
C ASN A 81 -1.65 -14.91 0.10
N ARG A 82 -2.26 -15.99 -0.42
CA ARG A 82 -3.52 -15.91 -1.17
C ARG A 82 -4.68 -15.32 -0.36
N GLU A 83 -4.75 -15.62 0.93
CA GLU A 83 -5.82 -15.14 1.82
C GLU A 83 -5.83 -13.62 1.96
N LYS A 84 -4.65 -13.00 2.15
CA LYS A 84 -4.51 -11.54 2.21
C LYS A 84 -4.89 -10.90 0.88
N THR A 85 -4.44 -11.47 -0.24
CA THR A 85 -4.79 -10.97 -1.58
C THR A 85 -6.29 -11.06 -1.83
N GLN A 86 -6.94 -12.17 -1.45
CA GLN A 86 -8.39 -12.33 -1.59
C GLN A 86 -9.17 -11.37 -0.68
N TYR A 87 -8.70 -11.14 0.55
CA TYR A 87 -9.31 -10.18 1.45
C TYR A 87 -9.25 -8.75 0.87
N LEU A 88 -8.08 -8.32 0.38
CA LEU A 88 -7.95 -7.01 -0.26
C LEU A 88 -8.76 -6.90 -1.55
N ASN A 89 -8.82 -7.96 -2.37
CA ASN A 89 -9.69 -8.00 -3.55
C ASN A 89 -11.17 -7.83 -3.19
N LYS A 90 -11.64 -8.43 -2.09
CA LYS A 90 -13.02 -8.22 -1.61
C LYS A 90 -13.27 -6.76 -1.24
N LEU A 91 -12.30 -6.09 -0.60
CA LEU A 91 -12.40 -4.66 -0.31
C LEU A 91 -12.39 -3.82 -1.58
N ALA A 92 -11.52 -4.14 -2.56
CA ALA A 92 -11.51 -3.43 -3.84
C ALA A 92 -12.88 -3.51 -4.54
N ILE A 93 -13.52 -4.69 -4.56
CA ILE A 93 -14.87 -4.88 -5.09
C ILE A 93 -15.92 -4.11 -4.27
N GLU A 94 -15.88 -4.22 -2.94
CA GLU A 94 -16.82 -3.55 -2.02
C GLU A 94 -16.83 -2.02 -2.23
N PHE A 95 -15.66 -1.43 -2.43
CA PHE A 95 -15.46 0.01 -2.61
C PHE A 95 -15.36 0.45 -4.08
N ARG A 96 -15.57 -0.46 -5.04
CA ARG A 96 -15.50 -0.20 -6.49
C ARG A 96 -14.18 0.41 -6.96
N LEU A 97 -13.07 -0.03 -6.37
CA LEU A 97 -11.71 0.39 -6.71
C LEU A 97 -11.11 -0.53 -7.78
N GLN A 98 -10.26 0.06 -8.63
CA GLN A 98 -9.37 -0.70 -9.50
C GLN A 98 -8.30 -1.42 -8.69
N ILE A 99 -7.69 -2.43 -9.30
CA ILE A 99 -6.68 -3.26 -8.66
C ILE A 99 -5.29 -2.85 -9.12
N SER A 100 -4.40 -2.68 -8.16
CA SER A 100 -2.97 -2.58 -8.39
C SER A 100 -2.23 -3.73 -7.73
N VAL A 101 -1.05 -4.04 -8.26
CA VAL A 101 -0.11 -5.01 -7.69
C VAL A 101 1.31 -4.47 -7.86
N GLY A 102 2.16 -4.73 -6.88
CA GLY A 102 3.53 -4.23 -6.86
C GLY A 102 4.45 -5.18 -6.12
N SER A 103 5.73 -5.16 -6.47
CA SER A 103 6.72 -6.00 -5.76
C SER A 103 7.21 -5.38 -4.46
N ASP A 104 7.05 -4.07 -4.31
CA ASP A 104 7.69 -3.26 -3.26
C ASP A 104 9.20 -3.54 -3.14
N PHE A 105 9.85 -3.77 -4.30
CA PHE A 105 11.23 -4.21 -4.38
C PHE A 105 12.21 -3.09 -4.02
N HIS A 106 13.02 -3.34 -2.99
CA HIS A 106 14.07 -2.43 -2.53
C HIS A 106 15.48 -3.01 -2.67
N ARG A 107 15.62 -4.35 -2.73
CA ARG A 107 16.88 -5.07 -2.94
C ARG A 107 16.64 -6.56 -3.19
N MET A 108 17.54 -7.18 -3.96
CA MET A 108 17.49 -8.63 -4.20
C MET A 108 17.76 -9.41 -2.91
N SER A 109 16.89 -10.35 -2.56
CA SER A 109 17.12 -11.30 -1.47
C SER A 109 16.31 -12.59 -1.67
N ARG A 110 16.54 -13.60 -0.84
CA ARG A 110 15.75 -14.85 -0.87
C ARG A 110 14.23 -14.63 -0.73
N TRP A 111 13.82 -13.52 -0.11
CA TRP A 111 12.42 -13.20 0.19
C TRP A 111 11.92 -11.92 -0.49
N SER A 112 12.73 -11.32 -1.37
CA SER A 112 12.39 -10.11 -2.12
C SER A 112 12.95 -10.24 -3.53
N GLN A 113 12.04 -10.40 -4.48
CA GLN A 113 12.31 -10.49 -5.91
C GLN A 113 11.49 -9.43 -6.62
N LEU A 114 11.95 -9.01 -7.79
CA LEU A 114 11.19 -8.12 -8.64
C LEU A 114 10.00 -8.89 -9.24
N GLY A 115 8.85 -8.22 -9.33
CA GLY A 115 7.59 -8.79 -9.81
C GLY A 115 6.71 -9.37 -8.70
N VAL A 116 5.56 -9.90 -9.12
CA VAL A 116 4.54 -10.52 -8.26
C VAL A 116 4.10 -11.85 -8.85
N ASN A 117 3.50 -12.73 -8.02
CA ASN A 117 2.94 -13.98 -8.53
C ASN A 117 1.61 -13.71 -9.26
N THR A 118 1.64 -13.73 -10.58
CA THR A 118 0.47 -13.49 -11.44
C THR A 118 -0.52 -14.65 -11.47
N GLU A 119 -0.12 -15.88 -11.12
CA GLU A 119 -0.99 -17.07 -11.19
C GLU A 119 -2.13 -17.05 -10.15
N ILE A 120 -1.96 -16.29 -9.08
CA ILE A 120 -2.94 -16.18 -7.99
C ILE A 120 -3.74 -14.88 -8.04
N LEU A 121 -3.53 -14.08 -9.09
CA LEU A 121 -4.25 -12.84 -9.29
C LEU A 121 -5.70 -13.12 -9.71
N PRO A 122 -6.69 -12.42 -9.13
CA PRO A 122 -8.08 -12.56 -9.53
C PRO A 122 -8.29 -11.97 -10.93
N GLU A 123 -9.22 -12.54 -11.71
CA GLU A 123 -9.73 -11.85 -12.91
C GLU A 123 -10.57 -10.65 -12.45
N ASN A 124 -10.10 -9.42 -12.70
CA ASN A 124 -10.76 -8.21 -12.24
C ASN A 124 -10.26 -6.95 -13.01
N ASN A 125 -10.80 -5.79 -12.67
CA ASN A 125 -10.47 -4.47 -13.20
C ASN A 125 -9.11 -3.98 -12.68
N TYR A 126 -8.07 -4.03 -13.52
CA TYR A 126 -6.72 -3.60 -13.15
C TYR A 126 -6.44 -2.17 -13.58
N VAL A 127 -5.62 -1.45 -12.80
CA VAL A 127 -5.28 -0.04 -13.10
C VAL A 127 -4.66 0.12 -14.49
N TRP A 128 -3.81 -0.81 -14.92
CA TRP A 128 -3.13 -0.76 -16.23
C TRP A 128 -4.03 -1.00 -17.43
N GLU A 129 -5.29 -1.39 -17.23
CA GLU A 129 -6.26 -1.50 -18.33
C GLU A 129 -6.78 -0.12 -18.78
N ASN A 130 -6.54 0.91 -17.96
CA ASN A 130 -7.03 2.28 -18.16
C ASN A 130 -5.90 3.33 -18.14
N LEU A 131 -4.63 2.90 -18.22
CA LEU A 131 -3.44 3.77 -18.30
C LEU A 131 -2.98 3.98 -19.75
#